data_AF-A0A3C1X923-F1
#
_entry.id   AF-A0A3C1X923-F1
#
_cell.length_a   1.000
_cell.length_b   1.000
_cell.length_c   1.000
_cell.angle_alpha   90.00
_cell.angle_beta   90.00
_cell.angle_gamma   90.00
#
_symmetry.space_group_name_H-M   'P 1'
#
loop_
_entity.id
_entity.type
_entity.pdbx_description
1 polymer ?
#
loop_
_entity_poly.entity_id
_entity_poly.type
_entity_poly.pdbx_seq_one_letter_code
_entity_poly.pdbx_strand_id
1 'polypeptide(L)'
;MLLRTLSAALLLLPTTALAQNAPHSPAAHWPLRNTAANLLQPDAPAVLKGNAQVIESANFPTSGSWIEIPAAHVPELGTGDFTVTVRVQCPQSDGPSGDLVSQYDPQTRRGFHLSLKTAAGVTSSQAALRQLHFGIDDNRLTPWVDHGRPGNALLGFAMAVHQGSLFVGTCEPEAGQAGH
;
A
#
# COMPACT_ATOMS: atom_id res chain seq x y z
N MET A 1 -24.78 -39.35 36.27
CA MET A 1 -25.10 -39.03 34.86
C MET A 1 -25.15 -37.50 34.76
N LEU A 2 -23.99 -36.87 34.53
CA LEU A 2 -23.85 -35.40 34.51
C LEU A 2 -24.09 -34.89 33.08
N LEU A 3 -25.17 -34.15 32.87
CA LEU A 3 -25.47 -33.51 31.59
C LEU A 3 -24.82 -32.12 31.58
N ARG A 4 -23.82 -31.94 30.71
CA ARG A 4 -23.12 -30.67 30.48
C ARG A 4 -23.99 -29.77 29.60
N THR A 5 -24.47 -28.66 30.14
CA THR A 5 -25.10 -27.57 29.37
C THR A 5 -24.01 -26.71 28.72
N LEU A 6 -23.85 -26.81 27.38
CA LEU A 6 -23.11 -25.83 26.60
C LEU A 6 -23.96 -24.56 26.49
N SER A 7 -23.48 -23.43 27.02
CA SER A 7 -24.00 -22.11 26.68
C SER A 7 -23.35 -21.63 25.39
N ALA A 8 -24.13 -21.51 24.33
CA ALA A 8 -23.71 -20.82 23.11
C ALA A 8 -23.92 -19.31 23.33
N ALA A 9 -22.83 -18.57 23.51
CA ALA A 9 -22.87 -17.12 23.52
C ALA A 9 -22.86 -16.62 22.06
N LEU A 10 -24.03 -16.21 21.57
CA LEU A 10 -24.19 -15.54 20.29
C LEU A 10 -23.69 -14.08 20.45
N LEU A 11 -22.45 -13.83 20.07
CA LEU A 11 -21.91 -12.47 19.95
C LEU A 11 -22.59 -11.77 18.77
N LEU A 12 -23.65 -11.03 19.07
CA LEU A 12 -24.20 -9.99 18.20
C LEU A 12 -23.18 -8.86 18.11
N LEU A 13 -22.26 -8.96 17.14
CA LEU A 13 -21.45 -7.81 16.74
C LEU A 13 -22.41 -6.77 16.16
N PRO A 14 -22.34 -5.50 16.57
CA PRO A 14 -23.06 -4.45 15.91
C PRO A 14 -22.55 -4.41 14.47
N THR A 15 -23.46 -4.67 13.53
CA THR A 15 -23.26 -4.39 12.11
C THR A 15 -23.04 -2.89 12.02
N THR A 16 -21.79 -2.44 12.12
CA THR A 16 -21.42 -1.13 11.62
C THR A 16 -21.88 -1.13 10.17
N ALA A 17 -22.84 -0.27 9.89
CA ALA A 17 -23.36 -0.07 8.55
C ALA A 17 -22.16 0.25 7.66
N LEU A 18 -21.65 -0.74 6.92
CA LEU A 18 -21.03 -0.47 5.64
C LEU A 18 -22.13 0.24 4.89
N ALA A 19 -22.01 1.56 4.73
CA ALA A 19 -22.88 2.32 3.86
C ALA A 19 -22.95 1.53 2.56
N GLN A 20 -24.12 0.94 2.28
CA GLN A 20 -24.44 0.40 0.98
C GLN A 20 -24.60 1.63 0.07
N ASN A 21 -23.47 2.24 -0.28
CA ASN A 21 -23.45 3.17 -1.39
C ASN A 21 -23.89 2.37 -2.61
N ALA A 22 -24.83 2.92 -3.37
CA ALA A 22 -25.19 2.42 -4.68
C ALA A 22 -23.91 2.06 -5.45
N PRO A 23 -23.89 0.98 -6.27
CA PRO A 23 -22.68 0.56 -6.96
C PRO A 23 -22.16 1.73 -7.80
N HIS A 24 -21.19 2.46 -7.27
CA HIS A 24 -20.49 3.50 -8.02
C HIS A 24 -19.71 2.76 -9.10
N SER A 25 -19.97 3.10 -10.36
CA SER A 25 -19.13 2.64 -11.45
C SER A 25 -17.68 3.08 -11.15
N PRO A 26 -16.69 2.18 -11.28
CA PRO A 26 -15.31 2.57 -11.02
C PRO A 26 -14.88 3.68 -11.99
N ALA A 27 -13.97 4.56 -11.59
CA ALA A 27 -13.45 5.61 -12.48
C ALA A 27 -12.63 5.01 -13.66
N ALA A 28 -12.05 3.83 -13.47
CA ALA A 28 -11.38 3.06 -14.51
C ALA A 28 -11.35 1.57 -14.15
N HIS A 29 -11.24 0.73 -15.18
CA HIS A 29 -11.15 -0.71 -15.01
C HIS A 29 -10.22 -1.33 -16.06
N TRP A 30 -9.08 -1.83 -15.58
CA TRP A 30 -8.12 -2.57 -16.39
C TRP A 30 -8.18 -4.06 -16.03
N PRO A 31 -8.77 -4.91 -16.88
CA PRO A 31 -8.85 -6.34 -16.61
C PRO A 31 -7.47 -7.01 -16.71
N LEU A 32 -6.53 -6.38 -17.44
CA LEU A 32 -5.16 -6.85 -17.66
C LEU A 32 -5.10 -8.30 -18.14
N ARG A 33 -6.08 -8.70 -18.95
CA ARG A 33 -6.20 -10.02 -19.57
C ARG A 33 -6.42 -9.83 -21.06
N ASN A 34 -5.43 -10.20 -21.84
CA ASN A 34 -5.32 -10.08 -23.29
C ASN A 34 -5.33 -8.62 -23.80
N THR A 35 -5.45 -7.65 -22.90
CA THR A 35 -5.50 -6.22 -23.23
C THR A 35 -5.05 -5.37 -22.05
N ALA A 36 -4.31 -4.30 -22.35
CA ALA A 36 -3.95 -3.24 -21.42
C ALA A 36 -4.97 -2.08 -21.39
N ALA A 37 -6.02 -2.13 -22.21
CA ALA A 37 -6.99 -1.05 -22.35
C ALA A 37 -7.89 -0.91 -21.11
N ASN A 38 -8.31 0.33 -20.84
CA ASN A 38 -9.36 0.63 -19.87
C ASN A 38 -10.73 0.24 -20.48
N LEU A 39 -11.49 -0.65 -19.84
CA LEU A 39 -12.80 -1.05 -20.39
C LEU A 39 -13.83 0.09 -20.43
N LEU A 40 -13.65 1.12 -19.59
CA LEU A 40 -14.55 2.28 -19.58
C LEU A 40 -14.16 3.33 -20.62
N GLN A 41 -12.94 3.26 -21.14
CA GLN A 41 -12.43 4.11 -22.22
C GLN A 41 -11.53 3.28 -23.15
N PRO A 42 -12.09 2.37 -23.98
CA PRO A 42 -11.28 1.44 -24.77
C PRO A 42 -10.36 2.11 -25.80
N ASP A 43 -10.74 3.30 -26.27
CA ASP A 43 -9.95 4.09 -27.23
C ASP A 43 -8.79 4.83 -26.56
N ALA A 44 -8.76 4.90 -25.22
CA ALA A 44 -7.66 5.53 -24.49
C ALA A 44 -6.39 4.69 -24.62
N PRO A 45 -5.25 5.28 -24.99
CA PRO A 45 -3.99 4.56 -25.10
C PRO A 45 -3.51 4.04 -23.75
N ALA A 46 -3.07 2.78 -23.74
CA ALA A 46 -2.30 2.17 -22.67
C ALA A 46 -1.00 1.61 -23.27
N VAL A 47 0.12 2.23 -22.92
CA VAL A 47 1.41 1.97 -23.58
C VAL A 47 2.25 1.06 -22.71
N LEU A 48 2.54 -0.15 -23.19
CA LEU A 48 3.49 -1.05 -22.55
C LEU A 48 4.91 -0.48 -22.67
N LYS A 49 5.63 -0.43 -21.56
CA LYS A 49 7.02 0.05 -21.48
C LYS A 49 7.94 -1.07 -21.02
N GLY A 50 9.19 -0.99 -21.45
CA GLY A 50 10.20 -2.02 -21.19
C GLY A 50 9.74 -3.37 -21.73
N ASN A 51 9.74 -4.38 -20.85
CA ASN A 51 9.36 -5.76 -21.18
C ASN A 51 7.98 -6.13 -20.61
N ALA A 52 7.12 -5.15 -20.33
CA ALA A 52 5.77 -5.39 -19.86
C ALA A 52 4.96 -6.17 -20.91
N GLN A 53 4.18 -7.16 -20.46
CA GLN A 53 3.34 -7.99 -21.31
C GLN A 53 1.95 -8.15 -20.71
N VAL A 54 0.93 -8.26 -21.56
CA VAL A 54 -0.44 -8.56 -21.13
C VAL A 54 -1.00 -9.71 -21.96
N ILE A 55 -1.00 -10.90 -21.38
CA ILE A 55 -1.53 -12.12 -21.99
C ILE A 55 -2.65 -12.64 -21.08
N GLU A 56 -2.44 -13.66 -20.26
CA GLU A 56 -3.47 -14.09 -19.30
C GLU A 56 -3.59 -13.16 -18.07
N SER A 57 -2.52 -12.42 -17.82
CA SER A 57 -2.37 -11.37 -16.80
C SER A 57 -1.33 -10.34 -17.28
N ALA A 58 -1.24 -9.18 -16.62
CA ALA A 58 -0.11 -8.28 -16.80
C ALA A 58 1.12 -8.81 -16.05
N ASN A 59 2.25 -8.85 -16.74
CA ASN A 59 3.54 -9.26 -16.19
C ASN A 59 4.59 -8.15 -16.36
N PHE A 60 5.38 -7.92 -15.31
CA PHE A 60 6.38 -6.85 -15.22
C PHE A 60 7.75 -7.45 -14.84
N PRO A 61 8.47 -8.06 -15.79
CA PRO A 61 9.62 -8.91 -15.47
C PRO A 61 10.90 -8.14 -15.10
N THR A 62 10.94 -6.82 -15.30
CA THR A 62 12.11 -5.98 -15.02
C THR A 62 11.72 -4.68 -14.33
N SER A 63 12.67 -4.05 -13.63
CA SER A 63 12.47 -2.76 -12.94
C SER A 63 12.09 -1.59 -13.85
N GLY A 64 12.21 -1.75 -15.17
CA GLY A 64 11.79 -0.79 -16.19
C GLY A 64 10.56 -1.23 -16.98
N SER A 65 9.77 -2.17 -16.47
CA SER A 65 8.54 -2.63 -17.12
C SER A 65 7.31 -2.03 -16.43
N TRP A 66 6.49 -1.27 -17.16
CA TRP A 66 5.22 -0.72 -16.66
C TRP A 66 4.21 -0.51 -17.80
N ILE A 67 2.96 -0.23 -17.45
CA ILE A 67 1.94 0.26 -18.39
C ILE A 67 1.77 1.76 -18.12
N GLU A 68 1.98 2.58 -19.15
CA GLU A 68 1.82 4.03 -19.08
C GLU A 68 0.47 4.43 -19.66
N ILE A 69 -0.29 5.21 -18.89
CA ILE A 69 -1.50 5.89 -19.35
C ILE A 69 -1.14 7.36 -19.57
N PRO A 70 -1.27 7.90 -20.81
CA PRO A 70 -0.99 9.30 -21.05
C PRO A 70 -1.86 10.23 -20.21
N ALA A 71 -1.30 11.34 -19.74
CA ALA A 71 -1.94 12.26 -18.78
C ALA A 71 -3.37 12.67 -19.17
N ALA A 72 -3.63 12.86 -20.46
CA ALA A 72 -4.96 13.23 -20.98
C ALA A 72 -6.05 12.15 -20.79
N HIS A 73 -5.68 10.93 -20.43
CA HIS A 73 -6.58 9.78 -20.27
C HIS A 73 -6.50 9.16 -18.86
N VAL A 74 -5.81 9.82 -17.94
CA VAL A 74 -5.72 9.38 -16.56
C VAL A 74 -7.10 9.59 -15.91
N PRO A 75 -7.58 8.64 -15.07
CA PRO A 75 -8.87 8.80 -14.42
C PRO A 75 -8.91 10.01 -13.49
N GLU A 76 -10.01 10.74 -13.53
CA GLU A 76 -10.27 11.83 -12.59
C GLU A 76 -10.78 11.24 -11.27
N LEU A 77 -9.91 11.23 -10.25
CA LEU A 77 -10.28 10.74 -8.91
C LEU A 77 -11.08 11.76 -8.09
N GLY A 78 -11.13 13.01 -8.53
CA GLY A 78 -11.78 14.10 -7.80
C GLY A 78 -11.04 14.45 -6.50
N THR A 79 -11.78 15.01 -5.54
CA THR A 79 -11.26 15.45 -4.23
C THR A 79 -11.81 14.65 -3.04
N GLY A 80 -12.66 13.65 -3.32
CA GLY A 80 -13.26 12.80 -2.30
C GLY A 80 -12.46 11.52 -2.04
N ASP A 81 -12.98 10.70 -1.14
CA ASP A 81 -12.43 9.37 -0.88
C ASP A 81 -12.54 8.49 -2.13
N PHE A 82 -11.52 7.68 -2.36
CA PHE A 82 -11.49 6.70 -3.44
C PHE A 82 -11.01 5.34 -2.95
N THR A 83 -11.23 4.31 -3.77
CA THR A 83 -10.79 2.94 -3.49
C THR A 83 -10.06 2.38 -4.70
N VAL A 84 -8.97 1.66 -4.44
CA VAL A 84 -8.25 0.87 -5.45
C VAL A 84 -8.44 -0.60 -5.13
N THR A 85 -8.87 -1.38 -6.11
CA THR A 85 -8.95 -2.84 -6.01
C THR A 85 -8.02 -3.46 -7.05
N VAL A 86 -7.10 -4.32 -6.60
CA VAL A 86 -6.12 -4.98 -7.46
C VAL A 86 -5.90 -6.41 -6.98
N ARG A 87 -5.69 -7.32 -7.93
CA ARG A 87 -5.26 -8.70 -7.64
C ARG A 87 -3.83 -8.86 -8.10
N VAL A 88 -2.95 -9.17 -7.17
CA VAL A 88 -1.51 -9.32 -7.42
C VAL A 88 -1.10 -10.74 -7.08
N GLN A 89 -0.26 -11.33 -7.93
CA GLN A 89 0.39 -12.60 -7.65
C GLN A 89 1.89 -12.34 -7.56
N CYS A 90 2.50 -12.73 -6.44
CA CYS A 90 3.94 -12.58 -6.21
C CYS A 90 4.61 -13.94 -6.07
N PRO A 91 5.24 -14.49 -7.12
CA PRO A 91 6.08 -15.68 -7.03
C PRO A 91 7.14 -15.59 -5.93
N GLN A 92 7.52 -16.76 -5.39
CA GLN A 92 8.50 -16.84 -4.30
C GLN A 92 9.87 -16.26 -4.67
N SER A 93 10.25 -16.33 -5.96
CA SER A 93 11.51 -15.85 -6.53
C SER A 93 11.48 -14.40 -7.02
N ASP A 94 10.44 -13.63 -6.71
CA ASP A 94 10.34 -12.23 -7.18
C ASP A 94 11.48 -11.36 -6.63
N GLY A 95 11.98 -10.49 -7.51
CA GLY A 95 12.97 -9.46 -7.19
C GLY A 95 12.41 -8.31 -6.34
N PRO A 96 13.12 -7.16 -6.26
CA PRO A 96 12.66 -6.00 -5.50
C PRO A 96 11.28 -5.55 -5.99
N SER A 97 10.40 -5.26 -5.04
CA SER A 97 9.02 -4.88 -5.29
C SER A 97 8.91 -3.42 -5.76
N GLY A 98 7.86 -3.09 -6.51
CA GLY A 98 7.62 -1.77 -7.09
C GLY A 98 6.17 -1.31 -6.96
N ASP A 99 5.78 -0.33 -7.77
CA ASP A 99 4.45 0.27 -7.74
C ASP A 99 3.41 -0.65 -8.39
N LEU A 100 2.27 -0.83 -7.74
CA LEU A 100 1.07 -1.45 -8.30
C LEU A 100 0.27 -0.45 -9.13
N VAL A 101 0.22 0.80 -8.67
CA VAL A 101 -0.31 1.95 -9.40
C VAL A 101 0.34 3.22 -8.88
N SER A 102 0.64 4.15 -9.80
CA SER A 102 1.15 5.47 -9.48
C SER A 102 0.48 6.51 -10.38
N GLN A 103 -0.14 7.49 -9.75
CA GLN A 103 -0.62 8.71 -10.38
C GLN A 103 0.00 9.87 -9.62
N TYR A 104 1.32 9.91 -9.59
CA TYR A 104 2.10 10.93 -8.92
C TYR A 104 2.86 11.77 -9.95
N ASP A 105 2.68 13.09 -9.88
CA ASP A 105 3.45 14.04 -10.67
C ASP A 105 4.63 14.56 -9.82
N PRO A 106 5.88 14.20 -10.16
CA PRO A 106 7.05 14.64 -9.41
C PRO A 106 7.33 16.14 -9.55
N GLN A 107 6.86 16.81 -10.61
CA GLN A 107 7.08 18.24 -10.80
C GLN A 107 6.23 19.06 -9.83
N THR A 108 4.95 18.70 -9.70
CA THR A 108 4.04 19.37 -8.78
C THR A 108 4.07 18.78 -7.37
N ARG A 109 4.66 17.59 -7.19
CA ARG A 109 4.62 16.76 -5.98
C ARG A 109 3.21 16.45 -5.51
N ARG A 110 2.36 16.03 -6.45
CA ARG A 110 0.95 15.77 -6.18
C ARG A 110 0.53 14.42 -6.71
N GLY A 111 -0.37 13.76 -5.99
CA GLY A 111 -0.96 12.50 -6.36
C GLY A 111 -0.64 11.40 -5.36
N PHE A 112 -0.71 10.16 -5.81
CA PHE A 112 -0.56 9.00 -4.92
C PHE A 112 0.16 7.85 -5.59
N HIS A 113 0.64 6.92 -4.77
CA HIS A 113 1.15 5.63 -5.18
C HIS A 113 0.63 4.54 -4.24
N LEU A 114 0.37 3.37 -4.81
CA LEU A 114 0.16 2.13 -4.09
C LEU A 114 1.25 1.17 -4.53
N SER A 115 2.11 0.77 -3.61
CA SER A 115 3.32 0.03 -3.92
C SER A 115 3.40 -1.22 -3.07
N LEU A 116 3.99 -2.27 -3.63
CA LEU A 116 4.48 -3.39 -2.85
C LEU A 116 5.96 -3.11 -2.59
N LYS A 117 6.41 -3.17 -1.34
CA LYS A 117 7.80 -2.89 -0.97
C LYS A 117 8.47 -4.11 -0.36
N THR A 118 9.66 -4.40 -0.88
CA THR A 118 10.58 -5.34 -0.26
C THR A 118 11.89 -4.61 0.07
N ALA A 119 12.20 -4.48 1.36
CA ALA A 119 13.49 -3.98 1.83
C ALA A 119 14.52 -5.12 1.77
N ALA A 120 15.07 -5.36 0.58
CA ALA A 120 16.15 -6.34 0.40
C ALA A 120 17.51 -5.74 0.85
N GLY A 121 18.43 -6.59 1.31
CA GLY A 121 19.81 -6.18 1.63
C GLY A 121 20.03 -5.60 3.04
N VAL A 122 19.01 -5.63 3.90
CA VAL A 122 19.13 -5.30 5.33
C VAL A 122 19.66 -6.50 6.12
N THR A 123 20.74 -6.31 6.87
CA THR A 123 21.51 -7.40 7.50
C THR A 123 20.96 -7.87 8.85
N SER A 124 20.06 -7.11 9.45
CA SER A 124 19.50 -7.37 10.78
C SER A 124 18.09 -7.96 10.77
N SER A 125 17.26 -7.61 9.78
CA SER A 125 15.91 -8.16 9.58
C SER A 125 15.36 -7.78 8.20
N GLN A 126 14.61 -8.65 7.53
CA GLN A 126 13.82 -8.28 6.35
C GLN A 126 12.48 -7.66 6.79
N ALA A 127 12.54 -6.48 7.42
CA ALA A 127 11.39 -5.85 8.09
C ALA A 127 10.19 -5.56 7.15
N ALA A 128 10.45 -5.45 5.86
CA ALA A 128 9.42 -5.24 4.84
C ALA A 128 9.61 -6.28 3.74
N LEU A 129 8.96 -7.45 3.84
CA LEU A 129 8.81 -8.37 2.71
C LEU A 129 7.41 -8.20 2.14
N ARG A 130 7.30 -7.73 0.89
CA ARG A 130 6.03 -7.55 0.17
C ARG A 130 5.00 -6.76 1.00
N GLN A 131 5.44 -5.74 1.71
CA GLN A 131 4.54 -4.88 2.47
C GLN A 131 3.81 -3.94 1.52
N LEU A 132 2.51 -3.78 1.73
CA LEU A 132 1.70 -2.82 0.98
C LEU A 132 1.92 -1.42 1.57
N HIS A 133 2.33 -0.49 0.72
CA HIS A 133 2.55 0.91 1.06
C HIS A 133 1.60 1.77 0.25
N PHE A 134 0.89 2.67 0.92
CA PHE A 134 0.09 3.70 0.28
C PHE A 134 0.66 5.05 0.68
N GLY A 135 0.92 5.91 -0.30
CA GLY A 135 1.40 7.27 -0.09
C GLY A 135 0.61 8.25 -0.93
N ILE A 136 0.26 9.38 -0.33
CA ILE A 136 -0.42 10.50 -0.98
C ILE A 136 0.35 11.78 -0.66
N ASP A 137 0.53 12.63 -1.66
CA ASP A 137 1.13 13.95 -1.52
C ASP A 137 0.24 14.96 -2.24
N ASP A 138 0.09 16.15 -1.67
CA ASP A 138 -0.62 17.28 -2.29
C ASP A 138 0.26 18.54 -2.27
N ASN A 139 1.57 18.37 -2.08
CA ASN A 139 2.57 19.42 -1.96
C ASN A 139 2.21 20.47 -0.91
N ARG A 140 1.56 20.03 0.18
CA ARG A 140 1.18 20.87 1.31
C ARG A 140 2.08 20.58 2.49
N LEU A 141 2.77 21.61 2.96
CA LEU A 141 3.51 21.53 4.21
C LEU A 141 2.52 21.68 5.37
N THR A 142 2.59 20.76 6.30
CA THR A 142 2.02 20.93 7.64
C THR A 142 3.14 21.35 8.59
N PRO A 143 2.85 22.10 9.67
CA PRO A 143 3.84 22.35 10.70
C PRO A 143 4.38 21.03 11.22
N TRP A 144 5.70 20.94 11.37
CA TRP A 144 6.31 19.81 12.06
C TRP A 144 5.82 19.80 13.50
N VAL A 145 5.22 18.69 13.92
CA VAL A 145 4.90 18.43 15.32
C VAL A 145 6.03 17.61 15.90
N ASP A 146 6.76 18.18 16.86
CA ASP A 146 7.77 17.45 17.62
C ASP A 146 7.06 16.43 18.53
N HIS A 147 7.12 15.15 18.17
CA HIS A 147 6.62 14.05 18.98
C HIS A 147 7.65 13.56 20.02
N GLY A 148 8.75 14.28 20.18
CA GLY A 148 9.85 13.94 21.08
C GLY A 148 10.79 12.89 20.49
N ARG A 149 11.58 12.30 21.37
CA ARG A 149 12.53 11.23 21.05
C ARG A 149 12.29 10.03 21.98
N PRO A 150 12.54 8.79 21.53
CA PRO A 150 12.54 7.63 22.43
C PRO A 150 13.76 7.69 23.36
N GLY A 151 13.54 7.91 24.66
CA GLY A 151 14.62 7.93 25.66
C GLY A 151 15.73 8.95 25.35
N ASN A 152 16.99 8.58 25.60
CA ASN A 152 18.18 9.35 25.21
C ASN A 152 18.97 8.69 24.07
N ALA A 153 18.24 7.96 23.22
CA ALA A 153 18.80 7.04 22.23
C ALA A 153 19.85 7.69 21.32
N LEU A 154 21.00 7.03 21.21
CA LEU A 154 22.00 7.32 20.17
C LEU A 154 21.55 6.83 18.80
N LEU A 155 20.74 5.77 18.79
CA LEU A 155 20.22 5.13 17.58
C LEU A 155 18.91 4.40 17.89
N GLY A 156 17.87 4.65 17.11
CA GLY A 156 16.74 3.73 16.95
C GLY A 156 17.02 2.80 15.77
N PHE A 157 17.15 1.50 16.01
CA PHE A 157 17.52 0.52 14.96
C PHE A 157 16.38 -0.43 14.57
N ALA A 158 15.25 -0.36 15.27
CA ALA A 158 14.04 -1.12 14.96
C ALA A 158 12.79 -0.36 15.44
N MET A 159 11.66 -0.54 14.77
CA MET A 159 10.37 0.00 15.21
C MET A 159 9.27 -1.05 15.02
N ALA A 160 8.33 -1.11 15.95
CA ALA A 160 7.16 -1.99 15.87
C ALA A 160 5.95 -1.35 16.54
N VAL A 161 4.78 -1.45 15.92
CA VAL A 161 3.52 -1.07 16.58
C VAL A 161 2.93 -2.31 17.25
N HIS A 162 2.65 -2.23 18.55
CA HIS A 162 2.00 -3.29 19.31
C HIS A 162 0.93 -2.69 20.22
N GLN A 163 -0.29 -3.24 20.17
CA GLN A 163 -1.44 -2.77 20.98
C GLN A 163 -1.69 -1.25 20.90
N GLY A 164 -1.47 -0.64 19.73
CA GLY A 164 -1.70 0.79 19.51
C GLY A 164 -0.53 1.70 19.92
N SER A 165 0.54 1.14 20.47
CA SER A 165 1.75 1.89 20.86
C SER A 165 2.90 1.62 19.89
N LEU A 166 3.68 2.64 19.59
CA LEU A 166 4.92 2.53 18.81
C LEU A 166 6.09 2.23 19.75
N PHE A 167 6.74 1.09 19.55
CA PHE A 167 7.96 0.69 20.25
C PHE A 167 9.16 0.90 19.34
N VAL A 168 10.27 1.33 19.93
CA VAL A 168 11.54 1.54 19.22
C VAL A 168 12.63 0.74 19.92
N GLY A 169 13.36 -0.08 19.17
CA GLY A 169 14.60 -0.69 19.65
C GLY A 169 15.69 0.36 19.67
N THR A 170 16.14 0.77 20.86
CA THR A 170 17.13 1.84 21.03
C THR A 170 18.50 1.30 21.45
N CYS A 171 19.54 2.04 21.05
CA CYS A 171 20.89 1.92 21.58
C CYS A 171 21.11 3.09 22.54
N GLU A 172 21.29 2.77 23.82
CA GLU A 172 21.50 3.74 24.90
C GLU A 172 22.93 3.61 25.43
N PRO A 173 23.63 4.71 25.71
CA PRO A 173 25.00 4.67 26.20
C PRO A 173 25.10 4.25 27.68
N GLU A 174 24.05 4.45 28.49
CA GLU A 174 24.07 4.16 29.93
C GLU A 174 22.81 3.42 30.41
N ALA A 175 22.93 2.74 31.56
CA ALA A 175 21.81 2.06 32.20
C ALA A 175 20.72 3.06 32.63
N GLY A 176 19.46 2.73 32.35
CA GLY A 176 18.30 3.55 32.73
C GLY A 176 17.94 4.69 31.76
N GLN A 177 18.64 4.81 30.64
CA GLN A 177 18.36 5.83 29.61
C GLN A 177 17.35 5.37 28.53
N ALA A 178 16.90 4.11 28.60
CA ALA A 178 15.87 3.59 27.70
C ALA A 178 14.54 4.33 27.89
N GLY A 179 13.81 4.53 26.79
CA GLY A 179 12.44 5.07 26.84
C GLY A 179 11.46 4.16 27.59
N HIS A 180 10.28 4.71 27.92
CA HIS A 180 9.19 4.01 28.60
C HIS A 180 8.33 3.16 27.65
#